data_AF-A0AA40SRK1-F1
#
_entry.id   AF-A0AA40SRK1-F1
#
_cell.length_a   1.000
_cell.length_b   1.000
_cell.length_c   1.000
_cell.angle_alpha   90.00
_cell.angle_beta   90.00
_cell.angle_gamma   90.00
#
_symmetry.space_group_name_H-M   'P 1'
#
loop_
_entity.id
_entity.type
_entity.pdbx_description
1 polymer ?
#
loop_
_entity_poly.entity_id
_entity_poly.type
_entity_poly.pdbx_seq_one_letter_code
_entity_poly.pdbx_strand_id
1 'polypeptide(L)'
;MMRTLGILWGQRLRRDWPQLLMWTIGTALLAFLSYVGVAESFSTEQDRVSLLAAALANPVILLFRGLPSGSDEAAFMVFLIFPWLALLAGLMSTFLAVRHTRTEEEDGRAELVGATPAGRIAPVVATALHGLSANVVLAVLVTAAFASTGVDAAGAAVTGFAVGGAGVAFLGVGLLGAQLFRTAHGANAFAVWVTVGALVVAGAGNAIGTPSDDLTRMESSWLTWLSPIGWAENTRAFADDARWPIALCVGCGLMLAAAALALTSARDLGAGFVPARHGRAAASIVLASPLALVWRLTRGAVLGWAIGGLLVGVLSTSLASIVEEVGADNPAIADMLAQIAGAGDIEQATVTTFFTMLGILAACAAVQVVCRARQEETRGSAEPVLAAPVARTRWLAGYLAVAACAIVLVIAAAVGGAAVGIAGRSGEWDLMRDVVVTGGGQALAAAVFLVVTALVFVLAPRLTIPVGWTLVLLGMTVGLFGPLFGFPDWVSNLSPVAAAPTVDGDDVLARGLWWLALAAGAGATASLVLMRRRELAPAG
;
A
#
# COMPACT_ATOMS: atom_id res chain seq x y z
N MET A 1 -24.17 21.77 22.62
CA MET A 1 -23.18 21.42 21.58
C MET A 1 -21.80 21.11 22.15
N MET A 2 -21.17 21.97 22.97
CA MET A 2 -19.82 21.69 23.50
C MET A 2 -19.75 20.43 24.38
N ARG A 3 -20.75 20.22 25.26
CA ARG A 3 -20.81 19.02 26.12
C ARG A 3 -20.97 17.72 25.33
N THR A 4 -21.79 17.72 24.27
CA THR A 4 -21.99 16.55 23.40
C THR A 4 -20.75 16.25 22.55
N LEU A 5 -20.08 17.30 22.05
CA LEU A 5 -18.83 17.18 21.30
C LEU A 5 -17.72 16.55 22.15
N GLY A 6 -17.55 17.00 23.40
CA GLY A 6 -16.55 16.45 24.31
C GLY A 6 -16.78 14.96 24.63
N ILE A 7 -18.04 14.54 24.81
CA ILE A 7 -18.39 13.13 25.04
C ILE A 7 -18.03 12.27 23.83
N LEU A 8 -18.41 12.71 22.62
CA LEU A 8 -18.11 12.00 21.38
C LEU A 8 -16.61 11.90 21.13
N TRP A 9 -15.87 13.01 21.32
CA TRP A 9 -14.42 13.02 21.15
C TRP A 9 -13.73 12.10 22.18
N GLY A 10 -14.15 12.14 23.45
CA GLY A 10 -13.66 11.24 24.49
C GLY A 10 -13.94 9.77 24.20
N GLN A 11 -15.12 9.45 23.65
CA GLN A 11 -15.46 8.09 23.23
C GLN A 11 -14.53 7.59 22.12
N ARG A 12 -14.21 8.43 21.13
CA ARG A 12 -13.29 8.07 20.05
C ARG A 12 -11.88 7.84 20.55
N LEU A 13 -11.35 8.71 21.42
CA LEU A 13 -10.04 8.54 22.04
C LEU A 13 -9.93 7.17 22.75
N ARG A 14 -10.95 6.78 23.52
CA ARG A 14 -10.97 5.47 24.21
C ARG A 14 -11.10 4.28 23.28
N ARG A 15 -11.79 4.44 22.15
CA ARG A 15 -12.04 3.34 21.20
C ARG A 15 -10.86 3.14 20.24
N ASP A 16 -10.13 4.19 19.94
CA ASP A 16 -9.15 4.19 18.85
C ASP A 16 -7.71 4.22 19.32
N TRP A 17 -7.44 4.37 20.62
CA TRP A 17 -6.08 4.49 21.14
C TRP A 17 -5.12 3.40 20.64
N PRO A 18 -5.47 2.09 20.52
CA PRO A 18 -4.49 1.09 20.08
C PRO A 18 -4.15 1.26 18.60
N GLN A 19 -5.16 1.54 17.77
CA GLN A 19 -4.97 1.73 16.33
C GLN A 19 -4.20 3.03 16.07
N LEU A 20 -4.58 4.12 16.73
CA LEU A 20 -3.87 5.40 16.59
C LEU A 20 -2.43 5.30 17.07
N LEU A 21 -2.18 4.65 18.20
CA LEU A 21 -0.83 4.42 18.71
C LEU A 21 0.01 3.62 17.70
N MET A 22 -0.54 2.57 17.11
CA MET A 22 0.15 1.80 16.08
C MET A 22 0.51 2.65 14.86
N TRP A 23 -0.41 3.49 14.35
CA TRP A 23 -0.12 4.38 13.22
C TRP A 23 0.91 5.45 13.56
N THR A 24 0.72 6.16 14.68
CA THR A 24 1.57 7.29 15.02
C THR A 24 2.96 6.86 15.48
N ILE A 25 3.04 5.85 16.35
CA ILE A 25 4.33 5.29 16.80
C ILE A 25 5.01 4.53 15.67
N GLY A 26 4.28 3.77 14.85
CA GLY A 26 4.87 3.08 13.69
C GLY A 26 5.46 4.05 12.68
N THR A 27 4.77 5.16 12.39
CA THR A 27 5.28 6.21 11.48
C THR A 27 6.46 6.96 12.09
N ALA A 28 6.41 7.30 13.38
CA ALA A 28 7.54 7.94 14.06
C ALA A 28 8.75 7.01 14.20
N LEU A 29 8.52 5.72 14.41
CA LEU A 29 9.56 4.70 14.43
C LEU A 29 10.21 4.55 13.06
N LEU A 30 9.44 4.58 11.96
CA LEU A 30 9.99 4.62 10.60
C LEU A 30 10.89 5.84 10.40
N ALA A 31 10.46 7.01 10.89
CA ALA A 31 11.26 8.24 10.85
C ALA A 31 12.55 8.15 11.67
N PHE A 32 12.52 7.48 12.83
CA PHE A 32 13.71 7.25 13.64
C PHE A 32 14.66 6.22 13.00
N LEU A 33 14.11 5.13 12.46
CA LEU A 33 14.91 4.05 11.86
C LEU A 33 15.59 4.47 10.56
N SER A 34 15.14 5.52 9.87
CA SER A 34 15.88 6.03 8.70
C SER A 34 17.26 6.55 9.07
N TYR A 35 17.44 7.10 10.27
CA TYR A 35 18.75 7.50 10.76
C TYR A 35 19.70 6.31 10.88
N VAL A 36 19.25 5.21 11.50
CA VAL A 36 20.06 3.98 11.61
C VAL A 36 20.44 3.46 10.23
N GLY A 37 19.46 3.39 9.32
CA GLY A 37 19.70 2.93 7.94
C GLY A 37 20.68 3.81 7.17
N VAL A 38 20.59 5.13 7.31
CA VAL A 38 21.50 6.08 6.65
C VAL A 38 22.89 6.06 7.28
N ALA A 39 22.99 6.08 8.61
CA ALA A 39 24.27 6.06 9.32
C ALA A 39 25.08 4.78 9.03
N GLU A 40 24.42 3.63 8.89
CA GLU A 40 25.08 2.36 8.57
C GLU A 40 25.38 2.19 7.08
N SER A 41 24.44 2.55 6.19
CA SER A 41 24.55 2.24 4.75
C SER A 41 25.14 3.38 3.92
N PHE A 42 25.07 4.62 4.40
CA PHE A 42 25.47 5.84 3.69
C PHE A 42 26.20 6.81 4.62
N SER A 43 27.22 6.28 5.31
CA SER A 43 27.97 6.99 6.35
C SER A 43 28.78 8.18 5.82
N THR A 44 29.21 8.15 4.55
CA THR A 44 29.96 9.25 3.95
C THR A 44 29.06 10.12 3.07
N GLU A 45 29.40 11.41 2.97
CA GLU A 45 28.69 12.31 2.06
C GLU A 45 28.81 11.84 0.59
N GLN A 46 29.95 11.25 0.22
CA GLN A 46 30.15 10.73 -1.12
C GLN A 46 29.18 9.59 -1.45
N ASP A 47 28.90 8.68 -0.51
CA ASP A 47 27.90 7.62 -0.70
C ASP A 47 26.49 8.20 -0.96
N ARG A 48 26.15 9.29 -0.24
CA ARG A 48 24.86 9.99 -0.38
C ARG A 48 24.78 10.70 -1.74
N VAL A 49 25.82 11.41 -2.14
CA VAL A 49 25.89 12.06 -3.46
C VAL A 49 25.78 11.03 -4.58
N SER A 50 26.49 9.90 -4.48
CA SER A 50 26.40 8.82 -5.47
C SER A 50 25.00 8.23 -5.57
N LEU A 51 24.29 8.03 -4.45
CA LEU A 51 22.90 7.55 -4.50
C LEU A 51 21.94 8.61 -5.06
N LEU A 52 22.12 9.89 -4.72
CA LEU A 52 21.29 10.97 -5.26
C LEU A 52 21.48 11.09 -6.77
N ALA A 53 22.71 11.04 -7.25
CA ALA A 53 23.00 11.07 -8.67
C ALA A 53 22.41 9.84 -9.38
N ALA A 54 22.48 8.64 -8.78
CA ALA A 54 21.81 7.45 -9.31
C ALA A 54 20.28 7.59 -9.35
N ALA A 55 19.69 8.26 -8.34
CA ALA A 55 18.26 8.52 -8.29
C ALA A 55 17.83 9.53 -9.35
N LEU A 56 18.60 10.58 -9.57
CA LEU A 56 18.34 11.58 -10.63
C LEU A 56 18.49 10.97 -12.02
N ALA A 57 19.43 10.03 -12.20
CA ALA A 57 19.58 9.25 -13.40
C ALA A 57 18.44 8.25 -13.63
N ASN A 58 17.68 7.91 -12.58
CA ASN A 58 16.67 6.87 -12.61
C ASN A 58 15.30 7.39 -12.11
N PRO A 59 14.44 7.86 -13.02
CA PRO A 59 13.09 8.37 -12.72
C PRO A 59 12.20 7.41 -11.90
N VAL A 60 12.44 6.10 -11.96
CA VAL A 60 11.69 5.12 -11.15
C VAL A 60 12.05 5.24 -9.67
N ILE A 61 13.31 5.55 -9.35
CA ILE A 61 13.71 5.81 -7.97
C ILE A 61 12.96 7.03 -7.44
N LEU A 62 12.88 8.12 -8.22
CA LEU A 62 12.14 9.34 -7.86
C LEU A 62 10.62 9.14 -7.76
N LEU A 63 10.06 8.14 -8.45
CA LEU A 63 8.64 7.81 -8.35
C LEU A 63 8.26 7.28 -6.94
N PHE A 64 9.16 6.55 -6.29
CA PHE A 64 8.91 5.90 -4.99
C PHE A 64 9.68 6.51 -3.81
N ARG A 65 10.67 7.36 -4.09
CA ARG A 65 11.40 8.15 -3.09
C ARG A 65 10.87 9.59 -3.06
N GLY A 66 11.31 10.35 -2.06
CA GLY A 66 10.99 11.76 -1.93
C GLY A 66 11.78 12.63 -2.89
N LEU A 67 11.68 13.93 -2.68
CA LEU A 67 12.36 14.94 -3.49
C LEU A 67 13.83 15.10 -3.05
N PRO A 68 14.82 14.82 -3.91
CA PRO A 68 16.22 15.16 -3.66
C PRO A 68 16.38 16.64 -3.32
N SER A 69 16.89 16.96 -2.14
CA SER A 69 17.00 18.34 -1.65
C SER A 69 18.41 18.71 -1.18
N GLY A 70 19.37 17.77 -1.23
CA GLY A 70 20.77 17.94 -0.84
C GLY A 70 21.40 16.64 -0.32
N SER A 71 22.73 16.59 -0.30
CA SER A 71 23.55 15.46 0.19
C SER A 71 23.69 15.40 1.71
N ASP A 72 23.23 16.43 2.43
CA ASP A 72 23.32 16.48 3.88
C ASP A 72 22.49 15.36 4.52
N GLU A 73 22.96 14.84 5.65
CA GLU A 73 22.44 13.58 6.23
C GLU A 73 20.93 13.65 6.50
N ALA A 74 20.48 14.77 7.06
CA ALA A 74 19.07 15.00 7.40
C ALA A 74 18.18 15.16 6.16
N ALA A 75 18.64 15.92 5.15
CA ALA A 75 17.92 16.08 3.89
C ALA A 75 17.84 14.75 3.12
N PHE A 76 18.91 13.95 3.16
CA PHE A 76 18.97 12.63 2.55
C PHE A 76 18.04 11.62 3.25
N MET A 77 17.97 11.64 4.59
CA MET A 77 16.97 10.86 5.33
C MET A 77 15.54 11.21 4.86
N VAL A 78 15.21 12.50 4.76
CA VAL A 78 13.89 12.96 4.27
C VAL A 78 13.63 12.47 2.85
N PHE A 79 14.59 12.62 1.94
CA PHE A 79 14.51 12.07 0.58
C PHE A 79 14.17 10.57 0.57
N LEU A 80 14.77 9.77 1.45
CA LEU A 80 14.54 8.33 1.44
C LEU A 80 13.14 7.91 1.88
N ILE A 81 12.52 8.61 2.83
CA ILE A 81 11.34 8.10 3.54
C ILE A 81 10.11 9.03 3.55
N PHE A 82 10.23 10.30 3.17
CA PHE A 82 9.12 11.26 3.33
C PHE A 82 7.80 10.85 2.65
N PRO A 83 7.77 10.38 1.38
CA PRO A 83 6.51 9.96 0.76
C PRO A 83 5.82 8.84 1.54
N TRP A 84 6.58 7.95 2.17
CA TRP A 84 6.05 6.87 3.01
C TRP A 84 5.46 7.41 4.31
N LEU A 85 6.12 8.38 4.96
CA LEU A 85 5.57 9.06 6.13
C LEU A 85 4.24 9.77 5.79
N ALA A 86 4.20 10.49 4.68
CA ALA A 86 3.01 11.20 4.21
C ALA A 86 1.88 10.22 3.81
N LEU A 87 2.21 9.11 3.16
CA LEU A 87 1.26 8.04 2.81
C LEU A 87 0.65 7.41 4.06
N LEU A 88 1.46 7.06 5.06
CA LEU A 88 0.99 6.49 6.32
C LEU A 88 0.08 7.47 7.07
N ALA A 89 0.45 8.76 7.13
CA ALA A 89 -0.37 9.83 7.70
C ALA A 89 -1.73 9.96 6.96
N GLY A 90 -1.71 9.87 5.63
CA GLY A 90 -2.90 9.95 4.79
C GLY A 90 -3.83 8.75 4.94
N LEU A 91 -3.30 7.53 4.93
CA LEU A 91 -4.07 6.30 5.13
C LEU A 91 -4.67 6.23 6.54
N MET A 92 -3.89 6.59 7.57
CA MET A 92 -4.40 6.71 8.94
C MET A 92 -5.61 7.65 8.98
N SER A 93 -5.47 8.84 8.40
CA SER A 93 -6.48 9.91 8.45
C SER A 93 -7.75 9.56 7.67
N THR A 94 -7.61 8.95 6.49
CA THR A 94 -8.75 8.53 5.67
C THR A 94 -9.54 7.39 6.33
N PHE A 95 -8.86 6.36 6.84
CA PHE A 95 -9.53 5.26 7.54
C PHE A 95 -10.21 5.72 8.82
N LEU A 96 -9.58 6.61 9.59
CA LEU A 96 -10.19 7.20 10.78
C LEU A 96 -11.45 7.98 10.43
N ALA A 97 -11.41 8.80 9.37
CA ALA A 97 -12.57 9.56 8.92
C ALA A 97 -13.75 8.66 8.58
N VAL A 98 -13.54 7.65 7.73
CA VAL A 98 -14.60 6.74 7.26
C VAL A 98 -15.10 5.83 8.38
N ARG A 99 -14.23 5.39 9.29
CA ARG A 99 -14.59 4.59 10.46
C ARG A 99 -15.57 5.31 11.38
N HIS A 100 -15.39 6.61 11.58
CA HIS A 100 -16.22 7.41 12.50
C HIS A 100 -17.35 8.18 11.83
N THR A 101 -17.56 7.95 10.54
CA THR A 101 -18.67 8.53 9.77
C THR A 101 -19.45 7.40 9.10
N ARG A 102 -19.06 6.99 7.89
CA ARG A 102 -19.86 6.06 7.08
C ARG A 102 -20.00 4.67 7.72
N THR A 103 -18.99 4.20 8.45
CA THR A 103 -19.08 2.91 9.14
C THR A 103 -20.10 2.96 10.29
N GLU A 104 -20.13 4.05 11.05
CA GLU A 104 -21.12 4.23 12.12
C GLU A 104 -22.55 4.39 11.56
N GLU A 105 -22.69 4.95 10.35
CA GLU A 105 -23.97 4.98 9.63
C GLU A 105 -24.39 3.58 9.17
N GLU A 106 -23.48 2.78 8.61
CA GLU A 106 -23.76 1.40 8.19
C GLU A 106 -24.12 0.48 9.36
N ASP A 107 -23.47 0.66 10.51
CA ASP A 107 -23.72 -0.10 11.73
C ASP A 107 -25.02 0.36 12.46
N GLY A 108 -25.73 1.37 11.93
CA GLY A 108 -26.95 1.95 12.52
C GLY A 108 -26.72 2.81 13.77
N ARG A 109 -25.49 2.92 14.26
CA ARG A 109 -25.13 3.69 15.46
C ARG A 109 -25.30 5.20 15.26
N ALA A 110 -25.05 5.68 14.04
CA ALA A 110 -25.20 7.10 13.72
C ALA A 110 -26.66 7.57 13.85
N GLU A 111 -27.65 6.69 13.61
CA GLU A 111 -29.07 7.01 13.78
C GLU A 111 -29.43 7.19 15.26
N LEU A 112 -28.93 6.30 16.12
CA LEU A 112 -29.11 6.38 17.56
C LEU A 112 -28.50 7.67 18.13
N VAL A 113 -27.30 8.03 17.70
CA VAL A 113 -26.65 9.29 18.09
C VAL A 113 -27.39 10.50 17.50
N GLY A 114 -27.84 10.40 16.26
CA GLY A 114 -28.58 11.45 15.56
C GLY A 114 -29.95 11.75 16.18
N ALA A 115 -30.56 10.79 16.88
CA ALA A 115 -31.79 10.97 17.64
C ALA A 115 -31.59 11.68 18.99
N THR A 116 -30.34 11.94 19.40
CA THR A 116 -29.99 12.70 20.61
C THR A 116 -29.77 14.19 20.30
N PRO A 117 -29.60 15.06 21.31
CA PRO A 117 -29.21 16.46 21.11
C PRO A 117 -27.87 16.68 20.40
N ALA A 118 -27.08 15.63 20.15
CA ALA A 118 -25.88 15.73 19.32
C ALA A 118 -26.21 16.01 17.84
N GLY A 119 -27.39 15.57 17.36
CA GLY A 119 -27.81 15.70 15.97
C GLY A 119 -26.83 15.05 14.98
N ARG A 120 -26.92 15.45 13.71
CA ARG A 120 -26.13 14.87 12.61
C ARG A 120 -24.73 15.50 12.44
N ILE A 121 -24.55 16.75 12.87
CA ILE A 121 -23.32 17.51 12.64
C ILE A 121 -22.25 17.25 13.71
N ALA A 122 -22.62 17.14 14.98
CA ALA A 122 -21.65 16.98 16.06
C ALA A 122 -20.77 15.72 15.92
N PRO A 123 -21.28 14.56 15.45
CA PRO A 123 -20.43 13.41 15.15
C PRO A 123 -19.36 13.68 14.10
N VAL A 124 -19.69 14.38 13.01
CA VAL A 124 -18.72 14.71 11.94
C VAL A 124 -17.67 15.70 12.44
N VAL A 125 -18.09 16.74 13.18
CA VAL A 125 -17.16 17.72 13.78
C VAL A 125 -16.22 17.04 14.77
N ALA A 126 -16.73 16.15 15.63
CA ALA A 126 -15.88 15.38 16.53
C ALA A 126 -14.92 14.46 15.76
N THR A 127 -15.24 14.05 14.52
CA THR A 127 -14.36 13.18 13.71
C THR A 127 -13.23 14.00 13.14
N ALA A 128 -13.55 15.18 12.62
CA ALA A 128 -12.58 16.15 12.15
C ALA A 128 -11.61 16.55 13.28
N LEU A 129 -12.12 16.85 14.48
CA LEU A 129 -11.28 17.15 15.65
C LEU A 129 -10.42 15.96 16.07
N HIS A 130 -10.96 14.75 16.06
CA HIS A 130 -10.20 13.55 16.39
C HIS A 130 -9.05 13.31 15.39
N GLY A 131 -9.34 13.39 14.09
CA GLY A 131 -8.32 13.28 13.05
C GLY A 131 -7.28 14.40 13.09
N LEU A 132 -7.69 15.64 13.37
CA LEU A 132 -6.77 16.76 13.54
C LEU A 132 -5.85 16.53 14.75
N SER A 133 -6.40 16.09 15.89
CA SER A 133 -5.61 15.77 17.06
C SER A 133 -4.61 14.62 16.81
N ALA A 134 -5.00 13.60 16.04
CA ALA A 134 -4.11 12.51 15.67
C ALA A 134 -2.95 12.98 14.79
N ASN A 135 -3.20 13.89 13.83
CA ASN A 135 -2.17 14.45 12.98
C ASN A 135 -1.24 15.43 13.71
N VAL A 136 -1.74 16.18 14.69
CA VAL A 136 -0.90 17.00 15.57
C VAL A 136 0.03 16.10 16.40
N VAL A 137 -0.50 15.03 16.99
CA VAL A 137 0.31 14.06 17.73
C VAL A 137 1.35 13.40 16.81
N LEU A 138 0.96 13.02 15.60
CA LEU A 138 1.88 12.47 14.61
C LEU A 138 2.99 13.47 14.25
N ALA A 139 2.65 14.73 13.99
CA ALA A 139 3.63 15.77 13.66
C ALA A 139 4.64 15.97 14.79
N VAL A 140 4.18 16.00 16.04
CA VAL A 140 5.05 16.09 17.22
C VAL A 140 5.96 14.87 17.36
N LEU A 141 5.42 13.66 17.16
CA LEU A 141 6.20 12.42 17.28
C LEU A 141 7.25 12.29 16.17
N VAL A 142 6.91 12.65 14.93
CA VAL A 142 7.88 12.66 13.81
C VAL A 142 8.95 13.74 14.05
N THR A 143 8.56 14.92 14.52
CA THR A 143 9.51 15.98 14.92
C THR A 143 10.46 15.45 16.00
N ALA A 144 9.93 14.80 17.04
CA ALA A 144 10.74 14.25 18.11
C ALA A 144 11.65 13.11 17.62
N ALA A 145 11.18 12.27 16.69
CA ALA A 145 11.98 11.21 16.10
C ALA A 145 13.21 11.76 15.39
N PHE A 146 13.06 12.76 14.51
CA PHE A 146 14.19 13.43 13.87
C PHE A 146 15.04 14.21 14.88
N ALA A 147 14.45 15.05 15.74
CA ALA A 147 15.22 15.83 16.71
C ALA A 147 16.06 14.96 17.66
N SER A 148 15.64 13.71 17.93
CA SER A 148 16.39 12.77 18.76
C SER A 148 17.69 12.25 18.13
N THR A 149 17.88 12.43 16.82
CA THR A 149 19.08 11.98 16.10
C THR A 149 20.19 13.05 16.05
N GLY A 150 19.97 14.22 16.65
CA GLY A 150 20.96 15.30 16.73
C GLY A 150 20.97 16.27 15.54
N VAL A 151 20.02 16.14 14.61
CA VAL A 151 19.83 17.07 13.49
C VAL A 151 19.16 18.37 13.92
N ASP A 152 19.16 19.38 13.05
CA ASP A 152 18.57 20.69 13.33
C ASP A 152 17.08 20.59 13.73
N ALA A 153 16.73 21.27 14.83
CA ALA A 153 15.38 21.20 15.38
C ALA A 153 14.32 21.90 14.51
N ALA A 154 14.71 22.92 13.74
CA ALA A 154 13.78 23.61 12.85
C ALA A 154 13.42 22.72 11.65
N GLY A 155 14.41 22.08 11.02
CA GLY A 155 14.18 21.12 9.94
C GLY A 155 13.39 19.88 10.40
N ALA A 156 13.66 19.39 11.62
CA ALA A 156 12.89 18.31 12.22
C ALA A 156 11.41 18.71 12.41
N ALA A 157 11.16 19.94 12.87
CA ALA A 157 9.81 20.47 13.03
C ALA A 157 9.10 20.63 11.67
N VAL A 158 9.79 21.18 10.66
CA VAL A 158 9.24 21.30 9.29
C VAL A 158 8.83 19.93 8.76
N THR A 159 9.70 18.92 8.91
CA THR A 159 9.40 17.54 8.50
C THR A 159 8.13 17.01 9.18
N GLY A 160 8.06 17.11 10.51
CA GLY A 160 6.91 16.63 11.28
C GLY A 160 5.61 17.34 10.92
N PHE A 161 5.63 18.67 10.81
CA PHE A 161 4.45 19.45 10.42
C PHE A 161 4.04 19.23 8.96
N ALA A 162 4.97 18.97 8.05
CA ALA A 162 4.66 18.61 6.67
C ALA A 162 3.95 17.25 6.59
N VAL A 163 4.42 16.23 7.33
CA VAL A 163 3.76 14.92 7.44
C VAL A 163 2.36 15.05 8.05
N GLY A 164 2.22 15.78 9.16
CA GLY A 164 0.92 16.04 9.78
C GLY A 164 -0.02 16.84 8.87
N GLY A 165 0.50 17.82 8.12
CA GLY A 165 -0.23 18.61 7.13
C GLY A 165 -0.78 17.74 6.01
N ALA A 166 0.04 16.85 5.43
CA ALA A 166 -0.41 15.88 4.43
C ALA A 166 -1.55 15.00 4.99
N GLY A 167 -1.40 14.51 6.22
CA GLY A 167 -2.45 13.76 6.90
C GLY A 167 -3.76 14.54 7.08
N VAL A 168 -3.70 15.85 7.39
CA VAL A 168 -4.89 16.72 7.45
C VAL A 168 -5.56 16.88 6.08
N ALA A 169 -4.80 16.99 4.99
CA ALA A 169 -5.38 17.03 3.64
C ALA A 169 -6.21 15.76 3.35
N PHE A 170 -5.63 14.59 3.65
CA PHE A 170 -6.29 13.30 3.43
C PHE A 170 -7.39 12.98 4.46
N LEU A 171 -7.35 13.57 5.66
CA LEU A 171 -8.50 13.58 6.58
C LEU A 171 -9.73 14.20 5.88
N GLY A 172 -9.52 15.34 5.21
CA GLY A 172 -10.54 16.00 4.39
C GLY A 172 -11.08 15.10 3.28
N VAL A 173 -10.19 14.40 2.56
CA VAL A 173 -10.57 13.42 1.51
C VAL A 173 -11.45 12.31 2.08
N GLY A 174 -11.08 11.74 3.24
CA GLY A 174 -11.86 10.69 3.89
C GLY A 174 -13.24 11.17 4.37
N LEU A 175 -13.31 12.38 4.94
CA LEU A 175 -14.56 13.01 5.36
C LEU A 175 -15.49 13.27 4.17
N LEU A 176 -14.94 13.79 3.07
CA LEU A 176 -15.70 14.02 1.84
C LEU A 176 -16.17 12.68 1.24
N GLY A 177 -15.28 11.70 1.12
CA GLY A 177 -15.60 10.37 0.61
C GLY A 177 -16.74 9.69 1.38
N ALA A 178 -16.79 9.87 2.70
CA ALA A 178 -17.87 9.35 3.54
C ALA A 178 -19.26 9.95 3.24
N GLN A 179 -19.32 11.17 2.68
CA GLN A 179 -20.58 11.80 2.27
C GLN A 179 -20.96 11.43 0.84
N LEU A 180 -19.96 11.29 -0.04
CA LEU A 180 -20.15 10.96 -1.45
C LEU A 180 -20.67 9.52 -1.62
N PHE A 181 -20.11 8.55 -0.90
CA PHE A 181 -20.41 7.15 -1.12
C PHE A 181 -21.43 6.58 -0.14
N ARG A 182 -22.25 5.65 -0.66
CA ARG A 182 -23.22 4.92 0.15
C ARG A 182 -22.64 3.80 1.01
N THR A 183 -21.35 3.49 0.90
CA THR A 183 -20.76 2.44 1.72
C THR A 183 -19.41 2.83 2.29
N ALA A 184 -19.07 2.35 3.49
CA ALA A 184 -17.76 2.58 4.09
C ALA A 184 -16.67 1.95 3.22
N HIS A 185 -16.96 0.80 2.60
CA HIS A 185 -16.05 0.19 1.64
C HIS A 185 -15.80 1.08 0.41
N GLY A 186 -16.85 1.66 -0.18
CA GLY A 186 -16.71 2.58 -1.32
C GLY A 186 -15.97 3.86 -0.95
N ALA A 187 -16.27 4.44 0.21
CA ALA A 187 -15.58 5.62 0.72
C ALA A 187 -14.08 5.36 0.97
N ASN A 188 -13.75 4.23 1.60
CA ASN A 188 -12.35 3.83 1.81
C ASN A 188 -11.62 3.57 0.49
N ALA A 189 -12.26 2.88 -0.46
CA ALA A 189 -11.65 2.61 -1.76
C ALA A 189 -11.33 3.93 -2.50
N PHE A 190 -12.27 4.87 -2.52
CA PHE A 190 -12.04 6.21 -3.07
C PHE A 190 -10.86 6.91 -2.38
N ALA A 191 -10.85 6.93 -1.04
CA ALA A 191 -9.81 7.62 -0.30
C ALA A 191 -8.42 7.01 -0.52
N VAL A 192 -8.32 5.68 -0.57
CA VAL A 192 -7.06 4.98 -0.90
C VAL A 192 -6.60 5.33 -2.30
N TRP A 193 -7.48 5.29 -3.32
CA TRP A 193 -7.09 5.62 -4.69
C TRP A 193 -6.67 7.08 -4.85
N VAL A 194 -7.32 8.02 -4.15
CA VAL A 194 -6.90 9.42 -4.13
C VAL A 194 -5.53 9.58 -3.46
N THR A 195 -5.29 8.87 -2.35
CA THR A 195 -4.01 8.93 -1.62
C THR A 195 -2.85 8.35 -2.44
N VAL A 196 -3.05 7.16 -3.02
CA VAL A 196 -2.05 6.52 -3.90
C VAL A 196 -1.86 7.32 -5.19
N GLY A 197 -2.94 7.83 -5.78
CA GLY A 197 -2.87 8.70 -6.96
C GLY A 197 -2.07 9.97 -6.68
N ALA A 198 -2.26 10.59 -5.52
CA ALA A 198 -1.47 11.74 -5.10
C ALA A 198 0.01 11.39 -4.94
N LEU A 199 0.35 10.21 -4.41
CA LEU A 199 1.74 9.75 -4.32
C LEU A 199 2.35 9.59 -5.72
N VAL A 200 1.65 8.91 -6.63
CA VAL A 200 2.11 8.70 -8.01
C VAL A 200 2.27 10.02 -8.77
N VAL A 201 1.34 10.96 -8.60
CA VAL A 201 1.41 12.29 -9.22
C VAL A 201 2.59 13.10 -8.69
N ALA A 202 2.86 13.04 -7.37
CA ALA A 202 4.03 13.68 -6.77
C ALA A 202 5.35 13.07 -7.29
N GLY A 203 5.48 11.74 -7.20
CA GLY A 203 6.67 11.04 -7.68
C GLY A 203 6.91 11.23 -9.17
N ALA A 204 5.87 11.15 -10.01
CA ALA A 204 5.98 11.41 -11.44
C ALA A 204 6.40 12.86 -11.74
N GLY A 205 5.87 13.83 -10.99
CA GLY A 205 6.27 15.24 -11.12
C GLY A 205 7.70 15.52 -10.67
N ASN A 206 8.18 14.78 -9.67
CA ASN A 206 9.59 14.83 -9.25
C ASN A 206 10.49 14.14 -10.27
N ALA A 207 10.03 13.05 -10.88
CA ALA A 207 10.76 12.27 -11.87
C ALA A 207 10.99 13.03 -13.20
N ILE A 208 10.02 13.86 -13.63
CA ILE A 208 10.13 14.71 -14.83
C ILE A 208 10.57 16.15 -14.50
N GLY A 209 11.04 16.39 -13.27
CA GLY A 209 11.57 17.67 -12.85
C GLY A 209 12.92 17.99 -13.49
N THR A 210 13.56 19.07 -13.04
CA THR A 210 14.89 19.47 -13.53
C THR A 210 15.96 19.24 -12.46
N PRO A 211 16.96 18.39 -12.70
CA PRO A 211 18.05 18.14 -11.77
C PRO A 211 18.99 19.34 -11.68
N SER A 212 19.65 19.52 -10.53
CA SER A 212 20.74 20.49 -10.37
C SER A 212 22.05 19.98 -11.02
N ASP A 213 22.94 20.91 -11.40
CA ASP A 213 24.21 20.61 -12.06
C ASP A 213 25.12 19.70 -11.23
N ASP A 214 25.04 19.78 -9.90
CA ASP A 214 25.81 18.96 -8.95
C ASP A 214 25.16 17.61 -8.63
N LEU A 215 24.00 17.31 -9.23
CA LEU A 215 23.23 16.08 -9.03
C LEU A 215 22.85 15.79 -7.57
N THR A 216 22.69 16.83 -6.74
CA THR A 216 22.26 16.68 -5.34
C THR A 216 20.83 17.13 -5.08
N ARG A 217 20.21 17.89 -6.02
CA ARG A 217 18.86 18.45 -5.86
C ARG A 217 18.02 18.21 -7.12
N MET A 218 16.70 18.16 -6.91
CA MET A 218 15.69 18.09 -7.97
C MET A 218 14.67 19.21 -7.80
N GLU A 219 14.46 19.99 -8.85
CA GLU A 219 13.34 20.93 -8.92
C GLU A 219 12.10 20.22 -9.46
N SER A 220 11.03 20.16 -8.66
CA SER A 220 9.78 19.48 -9.03
C SER A 220 9.11 20.13 -10.24
N SER A 221 8.54 19.31 -11.12
CA SER A 221 7.64 19.79 -12.18
C SER A 221 6.31 20.31 -11.62
N TRP A 222 5.56 21.04 -12.45
CA TRP A 222 4.21 21.53 -12.13
C TRP A 222 3.25 20.40 -11.71
N LEU A 223 3.49 19.17 -12.17
CA LEU A 223 2.66 18.01 -11.85
C LEU A 223 2.66 17.67 -10.36
N THR A 224 3.81 17.84 -9.67
CA THR A 224 3.93 17.60 -8.23
C THR A 224 2.98 18.48 -7.42
N TRP A 225 2.71 19.70 -7.92
CA TRP A 225 1.81 20.66 -7.28
C TRP A 225 0.33 20.32 -7.38
N LEU A 226 -0.06 19.25 -8.06
CA LEU A 226 -1.42 18.70 -8.00
C LEU A 226 -1.64 17.76 -6.80
N SER A 227 -0.57 17.43 -6.06
CA SER A 227 -0.60 16.45 -4.98
C SER A 227 -0.34 17.08 -3.61
N PRO A 228 -1.17 16.81 -2.59
CA PRO A 228 -0.87 17.18 -1.22
C PRO A 228 0.41 16.53 -0.67
N ILE A 229 0.83 15.38 -1.20
CA ILE A 229 2.13 14.77 -0.86
C ILE A 229 3.25 15.59 -1.47
N GLY A 230 3.10 16.01 -2.73
CA GLY A 230 4.07 16.86 -3.42
C GLY A 230 4.25 18.24 -2.76
N TRP A 231 3.16 18.85 -2.26
CA TRP A 231 3.25 20.08 -1.46
C TRP A 231 4.11 19.86 -0.21
N ALA A 232 3.85 18.77 0.52
CA ALA A 232 4.56 18.44 1.74
C ALA A 232 6.05 18.14 1.47
N GLU A 233 6.39 17.49 0.34
CA GLU A 233 7.78 17.29 -0.11
C GLU A 233 8.49 18.60 -0.44
N ASN A 234 7.79 19.54 -1.09
CA ASN A 234 8.31 20.86 -1.45
C ASN A 234 8.51 21.80 -0.25
N THR A 235 8.29 21.31 0.98
CA THR A 235 8.82 21.98 2.17
C THR A 235 10.34 21.90 2.26
N ARG A 236 10.95 20.92 1.58
CA ARG A 236 12.42 20.72 1.50
C ARG A 236 13.08 20.85 2.87
N ALA A 237 12.56 20.08 3.82
CA ALA A 237 13.03 20.11 5.19
C ALA A 237 14.53 19.79 5.27
N PHE A 238 15.24 20.51 6.15
CA PHE A 238 16.70 20.49 6.28
C PHE A 238 17.48 21.06 5.09
N ALA A 239 16.79 21.64 4.11
CA ALA A 239 17.43 22.35 3.00
C ALA A 239 16.91 23.80 2.92
N ASP A 240 15.68 24.00 2.44
CA ASP A 240 15.08 25.34 2.33
C ASP A 240 14.10 25.65 3.48
N ASP A 241 13.61 24.62 4.18
CA ASP A 241 12.64 24.72 5.29
C ASP A 241 11.40 25.58 4.97
N ALA A 242 10.90 25.46 3.73
CA ALA A 242 9.74 26.21 3.25
C ALA A 242 8.47 25.76 3.98
N ARG A 243 7.90 26.65 4.81
CA ARG A 243 6.73 26.32 5.66
C ARG A 243 5.38 26.56 4.97
N TRP A 244 5.36 27.36 3.92
CA TRP A 244 4.12 27.73 3.23
C TRP A 244 3.38 26.56 2.57
N PRO A 245 4.02 25.49 2.04
CA PRO A 245 3.29 24.34 1.48
C PRO A 245 2.48 23.58 2.53
N ILE A 246 2.91 23.61 3.80
CA ILE A 246 2.14 23.04 4.92
C ILE A 246 0.77 23.73 5.03
N ALA A 247 0.71 25.04 4.79
CA ALA A 247 -0.55 25.79 4.78
C ALA A 247 -1.46 25.37 3.63
N LEU A 248 -0.92 24.96 2.47
CA LEU A 248 -1.71 24.37 1.38
C LEU A 248 -2.37 23.06 1.81
N CYS A 249 -1.60 22.16 2.44
CA CYS A 249 -2.12 20.87 2.91
C CYS A 249 -3.25 21.07 3.94
N VAL A 250 -3.01 21.93 4.94
CA VAL A 250 -4.01 22.23 5.98
C VAL A 250 -5.23 22.93 5.38
N GLY A 251 -5.03 23.92 4.51
CA GLY A 251 -6.11 24.65 3.83
C GLY A 251 -6.99 23.73 2.99
N CYS A 252 -6.39 22.82 2.22
CA CYS A 252 -7.11 21.81 1.45
C CYS A 252 -7.93 20.88 2.36
N GLY A 253 -7.33 20.36 3.43
CA GLY A 253 -8.03 19.51 4.40
C GLY A 253 -9.24 20.20 5.04
N LEU A 254 -9.08 21.47 5.46
CA LEU A 254 -10.16 22.27 6.03
C LEU A 254 -11.26 22.57 5.01
N MET A 255 -10.91 22.88 3.77
CA MET A 255 -11.86 23.10 2.68
C MET A 255 -12.70 21.84 2.41
N LEU A 256 -12.05 20.68 2.30
CA LEU A 256 -12.73 19.40 2.09
C LEU A 256 -13.59 18.99 3.30
N ALA A 257 -13.13 19.27 4.52
CA ALA A 257 -13.93 19.05 5.73
C ALA A 257 -15.17 19.96 5.78
N ALA A 258 -15.03 21.24 5.39
CA ALA A 258 -16.16 22.16 5.28
C ALA A 258 -17.16 21.69 4.21
N ALA A 259 -16.68 21.23 3.05
CA ALA A 259 -17.52 20.63 2.01
C ALA A 259 -18.26 19.38 2.55
N ALA A 260 -17.58 18.52 3.29
CA ALA A 260 -18.19 17.34 3.92
C ALA A 260 -19.29 17.73 4.92
N LEU A 261 -19.08 18.77 5.73
CA LEU A 261 -20.10 19.28 6.65
C LEU A 261 -21.32 19.86 5.91
N ALA A 262 -21.10 20.61 4.84
CA ALA A 262 -22.17 21.14 3.99
C ALA A 262 -22.98 20.00 3.35
N LEU A 263 -22.32 18.99 2.80
CA LEU A 263 -22.97 17.81 2.23
C LEU A 263 -23.76 17.01 3.27
N THR A 264 -23.24 16.89 4.51
CA THR A 264 -23.95 16.22 5.61
C THR A 264 -25.28 16.92 5.91
N SER A 265 -25.34 18.24 5.81
CA SER A 265 -26.55 19.02 6.07
C SER A 265 -27.63 18.88 4.99
N ALA A 266 -27.22 18.59 3.75
CA ALA A 266 -28.12 18.46 2.60
C ALA A 266 -28.56 17.01 2.30
N ARG A 267 -27.96 16.02 2.97
CA ARG A 267 -28.15 14.60 2.66
C ARG A 267 -29.02 13.89 3.70
N ASP A 268 -29.88 12.99 3.22
CA ASP A 268 -30.59 12.05 4.08
C ASP A 268 -29.67 10.98 4.68
N LEU A 269 -30.05 10.47 5.85
CA LEU A 269 -29.35 9.36 6.50
C LEU A 269 -29.35 8.12 5.58
N GLY A 270 -28.20 7.45 5.48
CA GLY A 270 -28.04 6.27 4.63
C GLY A 270 -27.94 6.56 3.11
N ALA A 271 -28.29 7.77 2.66
CA ALA A 271 -28.08 8.20 1.27
C ALA A 271 -26.60 8.46 0.97
N GLY A 272 -26.27 8.85 -0.26
CA GLY A 272 -24.94 9.21 -0.75
C GLY A 272 -25.12 10.00 -2.04
N PHE A 273 -24.23 10.97 -2.31
CA PHE A 273 -24.36 11.81 -3.52
C PHE A 273 -23.96 11.09 -4.80
N VAL A 274 -23.15 10.04 -4.70
CA VAL A 274 -22.90 9.11 -5.80
C VAL A 274 -24.02 8.07 -5.78
N PRO A 275 -24.94 8.09 -6.76
CA PRO A 275 -26.06 7.16 -6.77
C PRO A 275 -25.55 5.73 -6.87
N ALA A 276 -26.15 4.84 -6.08
CA ALA A 276 -25.92 3.42 -6.29
C ALA A 276 -26.40 3.08 -7.70
N ARG A 277 -25.55 2.40 -8.49
CA ARG A 277 -25.97 1.88 -9.79
C ARG A 277 -27.19 0.99 -9.56
N HIS A 278 -28.31 1.34 -10.21
CA HIS A 278 -29.48 0.47 -10.25
C HIS A 278 -29.01 -0.91 -10.73
N GLY A 279 -29.21 -1.92 -9.87
CA GLY A 279 -28.93 -3.29 -10.24
C GLY A 279 -29.77 -3.67 -11.45
N ARG A 280 -29.34 -4.69 -12.19
CA ARG A 280 -30.20 -5.26 -13.24
C ARG A 280 -31.48 -5.81 -12.61
N ALA A 281 -32.61 -5.59 -13.26
CA ALA A 281 -33.91 -6.11 -12.80
C ALA A 281 -33.92 -7.65 -12.68
N ALA A 282 -33.14 -8.33 -13.53
CA ALA A 282 -32.85 -9.75 -13.42
C ALA A 282 -31.37 -9.98 -13.10
N ALA A 283 -31.11 -10.87 -12.13
CA ALA A 283 -29.75 -11.33 -11.85
C ALA A 283 -29.19 -12.06 -13.09
N SER A 284 -27.93 -11.82 -13.45
CA SER A 284 -27.30 -12.57 -14.53
C SER A 284 -27.09 -14.04 -14.11
N ILE A 285 -27.09 -14.95 -15.10
CA ILE A 285 -26.71 -16.36 -14.88
C ILE A 285 -25.35 -16.50 -14.18
N VAL A 286 -24.45 -15.54 -14.41
CA VAL A 286 -23.14 -15.50 -13.75
C VAL A 286 -23.29 -15.41 -12.23
N LEU A 287 -24.31 -14.72 -11.69
CA LEU A 287 -24.58 -14.61 -10.25
C LEU A 287 -25.27 -15.85 -9.65
N ALA A 288 -25.55 -16.89 -10.43
CA ALA A 288 -26.17 -18.13 -9.95
C ALA A 288 -25.20 -19.05 -9.17
N SER A 289 -23.92 -18.68 -9.06
CA SER A 289 -22.90 -19.50 -8.38
C SER A 289 -22.28 -18.80 -7.17
N PRO A 290 -21.96 -19.55 -6.09
CA PRO A 290 -21.21 -19.03 -4.95
C PRO A 290 -19.84 -18.45 -5.35
N LEU A 291 -19.18 -19.04 -6.36
CA LEU A 291 -17.90 -18.56 -6.88
C LEU A 291 -18.03 -17.14 -7.45
N ALA A 292 -19.09 -16.86 -8.21
CA ALA A 292 -19.31 -15.53 -8.76
C ALA A 292 -19.64 -14.49 -7.69
N LEU A 293 -20.31 -14.89 -6.61
CA LEU A 293 -20.49 -14.02 -5.45
C LEU A 293 -19.14 -13.64 -4.84
N VAL A 294 -18.25 -14.62 -4.62
CA VAL A 294 -16.89 -14.38 -4.13
C VAL A 294 -16.14 -13.43 -5.05
N TRP A 295 -16.12 -13.71 -6.37
CA TRP A 295 -15.49 -12.81 -7.35
C TRP A 295 -16.06 -11.39 -7.28
N ARG A 296 -17.38 -11.23 -7.17
CA ARG A 296 -18.00 -9.90 -7.07
C ARG A 296 -17.57 -9.15 -5.81
N LEU A 297 -17.38 -9.86 -4.70
CA LEU A 297 -16.94 -9.28 -3.42
C LEU A 297 -15.46 -8.91 -3.43
N THR A 298 -14.61 -9.64 -4.17
CA THR A 298 -13.15 -9.46 -4.13
C THR A 298 -12.56 -8.80 -5.37
N ARG A 299 -13.30 -8.71 -6.50
CA ARG A 299 -12.78 -8.17 -7.77
C ARG A 299 -12.12 -6.80 -7.65
N GLY A 300 -12.60 -5.92 -6.77
CA GLY A 300 -12.00 -4.60 -6.57
C GLY A 300 -10.58 -4.70 -6.01
N ALA A 301 -10.38 -5.58 -5.03
CA ALA A 301 -9.07 -5.87 -4.46
C ALA A 301 -8.18 -6.60 -5.48
N VAL A 302 -8.71 -7.62 -6.16
CA VAL A 302 -7.95 -8.37 -7.18
C VAL A 302 -7.48 -7.47 -8.32
N LEU A 303 -8.34 -6.58 -8.82
CA LEU A 303 -7.96 -5.59 -9.84
C LEU A 303 -6.90 -4.61 -9.32
N GLY A 304 -7.00 -4.18 -8.06
CA GLY A 304 -5.98 -3.33 -7.44
C GLY A 304 -4.59 -3.99 -7.42
N TRP A 305 -4.52 -5.26 -7.00
CA TRP A 305 -3.26 -6.02 -7.05
C TRP A 305 -2.79 -6.30 -8.48
N ALA A 306 -3.71 -6.55 -9.42
CA ALA A 306 -3.34 -6.77 -10.82
C ALA A 306 -2.76 -5.50 -11.46
N ILE A 307 -3.31 -4.32 -11.13
CA ILE A 307 -2.72 -3.03 -11.53
C ILE A 307 -1.33 -2.86 -10.91
N GLY A 308 -1.16 -3.19 -9.62
CA GLY A 308 0.15 -3.19 -8.97
C GLY A 308 1.15 -4.13 -9.66
N GLY A 309 0.71 -5.33 -10.03
CA GLY A 309 1.51 -6.29 -10.80
C GLY A 309 1.90 -5.75 -12.17
N LEU A 310 0.96 -5.17 -12.92
CA LEU A 310 1.22 -4.52 -14.20
C LEU A 310 2.30 -3.44 -14.09
N LEU A 311 2.18 -2.56 -13.08
CA LEU A 311 3.16 -1.51 -12.85
C LEU A 311 4.54 -2.08 -12.53
N VAL A 312 4.63 -3.09 -11.65
CA VAL A 312 5.90 -3.78 -11.37
C VAL A 312 6.51 -4.38 -12.64
N GLY A 313 5.69 -5.00 -13.48
CA GLY A 313 6.12 -5.54 -14.77
C GLY A 313 6.71 -4.50 -15.70
N VAL A 314 5.97 -3.40 -15.93
CA VAL A 314 6.45 -2.27 -16.75
C VAL A 314 7.77 -1.76 -16.19
N LEU A 315 7.82 -1.42 -14.91
CA LEU A 315 8.99 -0.85 -14.25
C LEU A 315 10.21 -1.77 -14.30
N SER A 316 10.02 -3.08 -14.17
CA SER A 316 11.12 -4.07 -14.22
C SER A 316 11.84 -4.11 -15.57
N THR A 317 11.18 -3.66 -16.64
CA THR A 317 11.70 -3.76 -18.01
C THR A 317 11.81 -2.41 -18.73
N SER A 318 11.22 -1.33 -18.22
CA SER A 318 11.37 0.01 -18.78
C SER A 318 12.48 0.81 -18.10
N LEU A 319 13.13 0.26 -17.06
CA LEU A 319 14.11 0.99 -16.25
C LEU A 319 15.31 1.47 -17.09
N ALA A 320 15.89 0.58 -17.90
CA ALA A 320 17.06 0.88 -18.72
C ALA A 320 16.78 1.96 -19.79
N SER A 321 15.65 1.86 -20.49
CA SER A 321 15.30 2.82 -21.55
C SER A 321 15.04 4.23 -21.02
N ILE A 322 14.42 4.34 -19.84
CA ILE A 322 14.17 5.65 -19.21
C ILE A 322 15.50 6.28 -18.77
N VAL A 323 16.42 5.46 -18.27
CA VAL A 323 17.76 5.90 -17.86
C VAL A 323 18.58 6.38 -19.08
N GLU A 324 18.53 5.67 -20.21
CA GLU A 324 19.17 6.08 -21.46
C GLU A 324 18.63 7.40 -22.01
N GLU A 325 17.30 7.58 -22.01
CA GLU A 325 16.65 8.81 -22.48
C GLU A 325 17.05 10.02 -21.62
N VAL A 326 17.05 9.87 -20.29
CA VAL A 326 17.47 10.95 -19.37
C VAL A 326 18.96 11.25 -19.49
N GLY A 327 19.79 10.23 -19.71
CA GLY A 327 21.22 10.42 -19.97
C GLY A 327 21.49 11.19 -21.26
N ALA A 328 20.69 11.00 -22.31
CA ALA A 328 20.83 11.74 -23.56
C ALA A 328 20.60 13.26 -23.40
N ASP A 329 19.70 13.63 -22.49
CA ASP A 329 19.33 15.02 -22.23
C ASP A 329 20.26 15.73 -21.22
N ASN A 330 21.04 14.99 -20.41
CA ASN A 330 21.93 15.55 -19.40
C ASN A 330 23.34 14.91 -19.40
N PRO A 331 24.39 15.64 -19.84
CA PRO A 331 25.76 15.13 -19.91
C PRO A 331 26.32 14.60 -18.57
N ALA A 332 25.94 15.21 -17.44
CA ALA A 332 26.41 14.76 -16.12
C ALA A 332 25.81 13.41 -15.73
N ILE A 333 24.56 13.15 -16.13
CA ILE A 333 23.91 11.84 -15.95
C ILE A 333 24.53 10.81 -16.90
N ALA A 334 24.81 11.17 -18.15
CA ALA A 334 25.48 10.30 -19.11
C ALA A 334 26.85 9.79 -18.61
N ASP A 335 27.68 10.69 -18.06
CA ASP A 335 29.00 10.36 -17.53
C ASP A 335 28.93 9.40 -16.33
N MET A 336 27.89 9.55 -15.47
CA MET A 336 27.65 8.64 -14.36
C MET A 336 27.22 7.26 -14.82
N LEU A 337 26.32 7.17 -15.79
CA LEU A 337 25.83 5.91 -16.33
C LEU A 337 26.95 5.09 -16.98
N ALA A 338 27.87 5.77 -17.67
CA ALA A 338 29.06 5.14 -18.27
C ALA A 338 29.97 4.46 -17.22
N GLN A 339 30.01 4.97 -15.99
CA GLN A 339 30.78 4.37 -14.88
C GLN A 339 30.07 3.17 -14.23
N ILE A 340 28.74 3.14 -14.26
CA ILE A 340 27.92 2.08 -13.64
C ILE A 340 27.73 0.87 -14.57
N ALA A 341 27.69 1.09 -15.90
CA ALA A 341 27.43 0.05 -16.91
C ALA A 341 28.51 -1.06 -17.00
N GLY A 342 29.56 -1.03 -16.19
CA GLY A 342 30.72 -1.93 -16.26
C GLY A 342 30.60 -3.32 -15.62
N ALA A 343 29.42 -3.81 -15.21
CA ALA A 343 29.33 -5.07 -14.45
C ALA A 343 28.04 -5.90 -14.70
N GLY A 344 28.12 -6.95 -15.53
CA GLY A 344 27.16 -8.06 -15.60
C GLY A 344 25.80 -7.77 -16.27
N ASP A 345 24.98 -8.81 -16.42
CA ASP A 345 23.60 -8.71 -16.93
C ASP A 345 22.67 -8.13 -15.83
N ILE A 346 22.81 -6.82 -15.62
CA ILE A 346 22.04 -6.04 -14.64
C ILE A 346 20.53 -6.13 -14.95
N GLU A 347 20.16 -6.31 -16.23
CA GLU A 347 18.76 -6.44 -16.63
C GLU A 347 18.13 -7.72 -16.11
N GLN A 348 18.79 -8.88 -16.29
CA GLN A 348 18.34 -10.16 -15.75
C GLN A 348 18.20 -10.12 -14.22
N ALA A 349 19.19 -9.55 -13.52
CA ALA A 349 19.15 -9.42 -12.06
C ALA A 349 18.00 -8.51 -11.59
N THR A 350 17.73 -7.43 -12.33
CA THR A 350 16.63 -6.51 -12.09
C THR A 350 15.29 -7.20 -12.25
N VAL A 351 15.05 -7.88 -13.38
CA VAL A 351 13.83 -8.65 -13.64
C VAL A 351 13.61 -9.69 -12.55
N THR A 352 14.63 -10.48 -12.22
CA THR A 352 14.53 -11.53 -11.19
C THR A 352 14.14 -10.96 -9.83
N THR A 353 14.73 -9.82 -9.44
CA THR A 353 14.42 -9.16 -8.16
C THR A 353 12.98 -8.63 -8.13
N PHE A 354 12.55 -7.90 -9.18
CA PHE A 354 11.18 -7.38 -9.25
C PHE A 354 10.14 -8.49 -9.29
N PHE A 355 10.37 -9.57 -10.02
CA PHE A 355 9.45 -10.71 -10.06
C PHE A 355 9.45 -11.51 -8.75
N THR A 356 10.56 -11.56 -8.02
CA THR A 356 10.58 -12.10 -6.65
C THR A 356 9.70 -11.27 -5.71
N MET A 357 9.76 -9.94 -5.80
CA MET A 357 8.85 -9.05 -5.06
C MET A 357 7.39 -9.21 -5.51
N LEU A 358 7.16 -9.47 -6.80
CA LEU A 358 5.83 -9.74 -7.34
C LEU A 358 5.19 -11.00 -6.74
N GLY A 359 5.97 -12.02 -6.40
CA GLY A 359 5.48 -13.20 -5.66
C GLY A 359 4.82 -12.84 -4.33
N ILE A 360 5.39 -11.86 -3.62
CA ILE A 360 4.83 -11.31 -2.38
C ILE A 360 3.52 -10.56 -2.68
N LEU A 361 3.45 -9.75 -3.74
CA LEU A 361 2.22 -9.06 -4.15
C LEU A 361 1.09 -10.06 -4.48
N ALA A 362 1.42 -11.13 -5.21
CA ALA A 362 0.48 -12.21 -5.52
C ALA A 362 0.02 -12.95 -4.25
N ALA A 363 0.93 -13.19 -3.30
CA ALA A 363 0.61 -13.77 -1.99
C ALA A 363 -0.35 -12.86 -1.20
N CYS A 364 -0.09 -11.56 -1.15
CA CYS A 364 -0.98 -10.57 -0.52
C CYS A 364 -2.39 -10.61 -1.11
N ALA A 365 -2.51 -10.67 -2.43
CA ALA A 365 -3.80 -10.77 -3.12
C ALA A 365 -4.57 -12.04 -2.69
N ALA A 366 -3.88 -13.19 -2.64
CA ALA A 366 -4.47 -14.45 -2.23
C ALA A 366 -4.89 -14.46 -0.75
N VAL A 367 -4.00 -14.02 0.14
CA VAL A 367 -4.25 -13.91 1.59
C VAL A 367 -5.43 -12.98 1.86
N GLN A 368 -5.53 -11.86 1.15
CA GLN A 368 -6.64 -10.93 1.30
C GLN A 368 -7.99 -11.55 0.88
N VAL A 369 -8.02 -12.36 -0.19
CA VAL A 369 -9.23 -13.10 -0.58
C VAL A 369 -9.64 -14.11 0.49
N VAL A 370 -8.70 -14.85 1.09
CA VAL A 370 -9.02 -15.79 2.17
C VAL A 370 -9.47 -15.06 3.43
N CYS A 371 -8.83 -13.93 3.77
CA CYS A 371 -9.27 -13.07 4.88
C CYS A 371 -10.69 -12.55 4.66
N ARG A 372 -11.12 -12.36 3.40
CA ARG A 372 -12.51 -11.99 3.11
C ARG A 372 -13.48 -13.08 3.56
N ALA A 373 -13.16 -14.37 3.43
CA ALA A 373 -13.98 -15.45 3.96
C ALA A 373 -14.17 -15.33 5.48
N ARG A 374 -13.09 -15.03 6.22
CA ARG A 374 -13.16 -14.77 7.67
C ARG A 374 -14.03 -13.56 8.01
N GLN A 375 -13.94 -12.50 7.21
CA GLN A 375 -14.77 -11.32 7.42
C GLN A 375 -16.26 -11.59 7.20
N GLU A 376 -16.62 -12.39 6.18
CA GLU A 376 -18.02 -12.77 5.94
C GLU A 376 -18.56 -13.65 7.07
N GLU A 377 -17.73 -14.54 7.63
CA GLU A 377 -18.11 -15.33 8.81
C GLU A 377 -18.28 -14.44 10.06
N THR A 378 -17.36 -13.49 10.27
CA THR A 378 -17.40 -12.60 11.45
C THR A 378 -18.59 -11.64 11.41
N ARG A 379 -18.98 -11.19 10.21
CA ARG A 379 -20.11 -10.25 9.99
C ARG A 379 -21.47 -10.95 9.90
N GLY A 380 -21.51 -12.29 9.98
CA GLY A 380 -22.74 -13.09 9.83
C GLY A 380 -23.23 -13.20 8.38
N SER A 381 -22.60 -12.55 7.41
CA SER A 381 -23.03 -12.59 6.00
C SER A 381 -22.78 -13.93 5.31
N ALA A 382 -21.96 -14.81 5.91
CA ALA A 382 -21.81 -16.19 5.48
C ALA A 382 -23.06 -17.06 5.79
N GLU A 383 -23.84 -16.73 6.83
CA GLU A 383 -24.96 -17.55 7.28
C GLU A 383 -26.09 -17.64 6.25
N PRO A 384 -26.57 -16.53 5.63
CA PRO A 384 -27.59 -16.60 4.58
C PRO A 384 -27.15 -17.43 3.37
N VAL A 385 -25.86 -17.41 3.02
CA VAL A 385 -25.32 -18.18 1.88
C VAL A 385 -25.30 -19.67 2.18
N LEU A 386 -24.96 -20.05 3.42
CA LEU A 386 -24.88 -21.44 3.86
C LEU A 386 -26.23 -22.03 4.28
N ALA A 387 -27.25 -21.19 4.48
CA ALA A 387 -28.65 -21.61 4.61
C ALA A 387 -29.26 -22.06 3.27
N ALA A 388 -28.70 -21.60 2.14
CA ALA A 388 -29.03 -22.09 0.81
C ALA A 388 -28.38 -23.47 0.57
N PRO A 389 -28.69 -24.21 -0.53
CA PRO A 389 -28.11 -25.52 -0.82
C PRO A 389 -26.64 -25.43 -1.31
N VAL A 390 -25.77 -24.80 -0.50
CA VAL A 390 -24.35 -24.60 -0.75
C VAL A 390 -23.56 -25.32 0.34
N ALA A 391 -22.85 -26.38 -0.03
CA ALA A 391 -21.97 -27.08 0.91
C ALA A 391 -20.84 -26.17 1.41
N ARG A 392 -20.45 -26.29 2.68
CA ARG A 392 -19.34 -25.55 3.31
C ARG A 392 -18.03 -25.66 2.53
N THR A 393 -17.76 -26.83 1.98
CA THR A 393 -16.59 -27.07 1.11
C THR A 393 -16.68 -26.32 -0.21
N ARG A 394 -17.86 -26.27 -0.84
CA ARG A 394 -18.09 -25.51 -2.07
C ARG A 394 -17.97 -24.01 -1.84
N TRP A 395 -18.40 -23.53 -0.67
CA TRP A 395 -18.23 -22.14 -0.26
C TRP A 395 -16.75 -21.78 -0.11
N LEU A 396 -15.96 -22.55 0.66
CA LEU A 396 -14.52 -22.31 0.79
C LEU A 396 -13.76 -22.49 -0.54
N ALA A 397 -14.12 -23.50 -1.34
CA ALA A 397 -13.52 -23.71 -2.67
C ALA A 397 -13.71 -22.51 -3.59
N GLY A 398 -14.81 -21.76 -3.46
CA GLY A 398 -15.01 -20.49 -4.17
C GLY A 398 -13.94 -19.45 -3.83
N TYR A 399 -13.59 -19.30 -2.55
CA TYR A 399 -12.50 -18.41 -2.12
C TYR A 399 -11.14 -18.89 -2.59
N LEU A 400 -10.85 -20.19 -2.49
CA LEU A 400 -9.58 -20.74 -2.97
C LEU A 400 -9.42 -20.56 -4.49
N ALA A 401 -10.47 -20.82 -5.26
CA ALA A 401 -10.46 -20.64 -6.71
C ALA A 401 -10.27 -19.16 -7.11
N VAL A 402 -10.97 -18.24 -6.45
CA VAL A 402 -10.83 -16.80 -6.73
C VAL A 402 -9.47 -16.27 -6.29
N ALA A 403 -8.92 -16.77 -5.19
CA ALA A 403 -7.59 -16.39 -4.73
C ALA A 403 -6.47 -16.95 -5.63
N ALA A 404 -6.61 -18.18 -6.13
CA ALA A 404 -5.71 -18.73 -7.15
C ALA A 404 -5.82 -17.94 -8.47
N CYS A 405 -7.03 -17.56 -8.89
CA CYS A 405 -7.24 -16.68 -10.03
C CYS A 405 -6.61 -15.30 -9.80
N ALA A 406 -6.67 -14.76 -8.58
CA ALA A 406 -6.00 -13.51 -8.23
C ALA A 406 -4.48 -13.60 -8.40
N ILE A 407 -3.84 -14.69 -7.94
CA ILE A 407 -2.41 -14.95 -8.17
C ILE A 407 -2.11 -14.91 -9.67
N VAL A 408 -2.84 -15.70 -10.47
CA VAL A 408 -2.63 -15.78 -11.92
C VAL A 408 -2.82 -14.42 -12.59
N LEU A 409 -3.86 -13.66 -12.22
CA LEU A 409 -4.11 -12.34 -12.78
C LEU A 409 -3.01 -11.34 -12.44
N VAL A 410 -2.49 -11.36 -11.21
CA VAL A 410 -1.38 -10.48 -10.80
C VAL A 410 -0.11 -10.80 -11.58
N ILE A 411 0.25 -12.09 -11.69
CA ILE A 411 1.42 -12.52 -12.45
C ILE A 411 1.25 -12.22 -13.93
N ALA A 412 0.10 -12.56 -14.52
CA ALA A 412 -0.17 -12.30 -15.94
C ALA A 412 -0.17 -10.80 -16.25
N ALA A 413 -0.69 -9.96 -15.35
CA ALA A 413 -0.65 -8.51 -15.50
C ALA A 413 0.80 -7.99 -15.48
N ALA A 414 1.66 -8.52 -14.60
CA ALA A 414 3.08 -8.17 -14.57
C ALA A 414 3.84 -8.67 -15.80
N VAL A 415 3.60 -9.90 -16.26
CA VAL A 415 4.18 -10.40 -17.52
C VAL A 415 3.75 -9.53 -18.70
N GLY A 416 2.47 -9.14 -18.76
CA GLY A 416 1.97 -8.19 -19.76
C GLY A 416 2.61 -6.80 -19.64
N GLY A 417 2.79 -6.29 -18.42
CA GLY A 417 3.51 -5.04 -18.17
C GLY A 417 4.97 -5.11 -18.62
N ALA A 418 5.65 -6.21 -18.32
CA ALA A 418 7.02 -6.46 -18.76
C ALA A 418 7.12 -6.55 -20.29
N ALA A 419 6.16 -7.19 -20.95
CA ALA A 419 6.09 -7.21 -22.42
C ALA A 419 5.93 -5.81 -23.02
N VAL A 420 5.14 -4.94 -22.39
CA VAL A 420 4.99 -3.54 -22.81
C VAL A 420 6.32 -2.77 -22.63
N GLY A 421 7.02 -2.97 -21.51
CA GLY A 421 8.32 -2.34 -21.29
C GLY A 421 9.40 -2.81 -22.27
N ILE A 422 9.46 -4.11 -22.57
CA ILE A 422 10.37 -4.68 -23.59
C ILE A 422 10.05 -4.15 -25.00
N ALA A 423 8.77 -4.05 -25.35
CA ALA A 423 8.37 -3.53 -26.68
C ALA A 423 8.79 -2.07 -26.89
N GLY A 424 8.96 -1.28 -25.83
CA GLY A 424 9.38 0.12 -25.90
C GLY A 424 10.86 0.33 -26.26
N ARG A 425 11.71 -0.69 -26.17
CA ARG A 425 13.19 -0.58 -26.20
C ARG A 425 13.89 -1.29 -27.37
N SER A 426 13.18 -1.51 -28.49
CA SER A 426 13.63 -2.23 -29.70
C SER A 426 13.37 -3.74 -29.81
N GLY A 427 12.78 -4.38 -28.79
CA GLY A 427 12.16 -5.71 -28.94
C GLY A 427 13.09 -6.92 -28.81
N GLU A 428 14.17 -6.83 -28.04
CA GLU A 428 14.91 -8.01 -27.58
C GLU A 428 14.06 -8.80 -26.57
N TRP A 429 13.43 -9.88 -27.04
CA TRP A 429 12.48 -10.68 -26.25
C TRP A 429 13.13 -11.75 -25.37
N ASP A 430 14.47 -11.78 -25.28
CA ASP A 430 15.21 -12.81 -24.53
C ASP A 430 14.86 -12.78 -23.04
N LEU A 431 14.66 -11.59 -22.47
CA LEU A 431 14.19 -11.40 -21.08
C LEU A 431 12.77 -11.92 -20.82
N MET A 432 11.97 -12.16 -21.86
CA MET A 432 10.61 -12.68 -21.68
C MET A 432 10.63 -14.09 -21.08
N ARG A 433 11.68 -14.87 -21.39
CA ARG A 433 11.91 -16.16 -20.76
C ARG A 433 11.99 -16.00 -19.24
N ASP A 434 12.79 -15.06 -18.77
CA ASP A 434 13.09 -14.86 -17.35
C ASP A 434 11.87 -14.34 -16.59
N VAL A 435 11.15 -13.41 -17.22
CA VAL A 435 9.85 -12.90 -16.77
C VAL A 435 8.85 -14.05 -16.55
N VAL A 436 8.70 -14.94 -17.55
CA VAL A 436 7.70 -16.02 -17.50
C VAL A 436 8.10 -17.11 -16.51
N VAL A 437 9.37 -17.52 -16.50
CA VAL A 437 9.88 -18.57 -15.62
C VAL A 437 9.84 -18.11 -14.16
N THR A 438 10.41 -16.93 -13.87
CA THR A 438 10.43 -16.38 -12.51
C THR A 438 9.02 -16.05 -12.03
N GLY A 439 8.18 -15.43 -12.88
CA GLY A 439 6.78 -15.17 -12.57
C GLY A 439 5.97 -16.44 -12.28
N GLY A 440 6.17 -17.50 -13.07
CA GLY A 440 5.54 -18.80 -12.87
C GLY A 440 5.97 -19.47 -11.56
N GLY A 441 7.26 -19.40 -11.24
CA GLY A 441 7.80 -19.90 -9.95
C GLY A 441 7.17 -19.16 -8.77
N GLN A 442 7.06 -17.84 -8.87
CA GLN A 442 6.50 -16.98 -7.83
C GLN A 442 4.98 -17.16 -7.66
N ALA A 443 4.26 -17.56 -8.72
CA ALA A 443 2.86 -17.98 -8.60
C ALA A 443 2.71 -19.19 -7.66
N LEU A 444 3.65 -20.14 -7.72
CA LEU A 444 3.64 -21.32 -6.87
C LEU A 444 4.00 -20.97 -5.42
N ALA A 445 4.96 -20.07 -5.20
CA ALA A 445 5.26 -19.51 -3.89
C ALA A 445 4.03 -18.86 -3.25
N ALA A 446 3.33 -18.01 -4.00
CA ALA A 446 2.08 -17.37 -3.56
C ALA A 446 0.98 -18.39 -3.21
N ALA A 447 0.91 -19.51 -3.92
CA ALA A 447 -0.04 -20.59 -3.64
C ALA A 447 0.21 -21.28 -2.29
N VAL A 448 1.44 -21.26 -1.76
CA VAL A 448 1.71 -21.75 -0.40
C VAL A 448 1.08 -20.83 0.65
N PHE A 449 1.26 -19.51 0.53
CA PHE A 449 0.64 -18.54 1.46
C PHE A 449 -0.89 -18.60 1.42
N LEU A 450 -1.48 -18.78 0.23
CA LEU A 450 -2.89 -19.06 0.04
C LEU A 450 -3.36 -20.22 0.93
N VAL A 451 -2.75 -21.39 0.76
CA VAL A 451 -3.26 -22.61 1.41
C VAL A 451 -2.95 -22.66 2.89
N VAL A 452 -1.83 -22.09 3.33
CA VAL A 452 -1.53 -21.97 4.76
C VAL A 452 -2.53 -21.02 5.42
N THR A 453 -2.87 -19.89 4.80
CA THR A 453 -3.91 -18.99 5.32
C THR A 453 -5.28 -19.67 5.35
N ALA A 454 -5.60 -20.48 4.33
CA ALA A 454 -6.82 -21.28 4.32
C ALA A 454 -6.87 -22.34 5.43
N LEU A 455 -5.74 -23.01 5.71
CA LEU A 455 -5.62 -23.94 6.82
C LEU A 455 -5.82 -23.23 8.16
N VAL A 456 -5.22 -22.06 8.35
CA VAL A 456 -5.43 -21.24 9.56
C VAL A 456 -6.90 -20.82 9.65
N PHE A 457 -7.54 -20.44 8.55
CA PHE A 457 -8.96 -20.10 8.54
C PHE A 457 -9.84 -21.26 9.04
N VAL A 458 -9.54 -22.48 8.61
CA VAL A 458 -10.32 -23.66 8.99
C VAL A 458 -10.01 -24.11 10.42
N LEU A 459 -8.75 -24.11 10.84
CA LEU A 459 -8.31 -24.61 12.15
C LEU A 459 -8.47 -23.59 13.28
N ALA A 460 -8.15 -22.32 13.02
CA ALA A 460 -8.08 -21.25 14.00
C ALA A 460 -8.60 -19.93 13.39
N PRO A 461 -9.90 -19.80 13.10
CA PRO A 461 -10.44 -18.70 12.30
C PRO A 461 -10.17 -17.31 12.87
N ARG A 462 -10.13 -17.17 14.20
CA ARG A 462 -9.81 -15.90 14.88
C ARG A 462 -8.37 -15.42 14.55
N LEU A 463 -7.48 -16.35 14.21
CA LEU A 463 -6.08 -16.07 13.88
C LEU A 463 -5.83 -15.88 12.37
N THR A 464 -6.83 -16.09 11.50
CA THR A 464 -6.67 -16.01 10.03
C THR A 464 -5.98 -14.74 9.58
N ILE A 465 -6.49 -13.59 10.03
CA ILE A 465 -5.99 -12.28 9.63
C ILE A 465 -4.59 -12.03 10.18
N PRO A 466 -4.34 -12.08 11.52
CA PRO A 466 -3.00 -11.80 12.04
C PRO A 466 -1.95 -12.79 11.50
N VAL A 467 -2.22 -14.10 11.55
CA VAL A 467 -1.24 -15.11 11.10
C VAL A 467 -1.02 -15.05 9.60
N GLY A 468 -2.07 -14.85 8.79
CA GLY A 468 -1.91 -14.73 7.33
C GLY A 468 -0.97 -13.60 6.93
N TRP A 469 -1.14 -12.40 7.51
CA TRP A 469 -0.27 -11.25 7.24
C TRP A 469 1.12 -11.40 7.86
N THR A 470 1.24 -11.95 9.07
CA THR A 470 2.54 -12.23 9.70
C THR A 470 3.35 -13.20 8.87
N LEU A 471 2.74 -14.25 8.30
CA LEU A 471 3.45 -15.21 7.46
C LEU A 471 3.96 -14.58 6.17
N VAL A 472 3.16 -13.71 5.52
CA VAL A 472 3.64 -12.96 4.34
C VAL A 472 4.82 -12.06 4.70
N LEU A 473 4.73 -11.32 5.81
CA LEU A 473 5.82 -10.47 6.28
C LEU A 473 7.09 -11.29 6.58
N LEU A 474 6.99 -12.38 7.33
CA LEU A 474 8.12 -13.26 7.62
C LEU A 474 8.70 -13.89 6.35
N GLY A 475 7.84 -14.34 5.42
CA GLY A 475 8.24 -14.90 4.14
C GLY A 475 9.00 -13.88 3.28
N MET A 476 8.54 -12.63 3.26
CA MET A 476 9.25 -11.50 2.63
C MET A 476 10.59 -11.24 3.33
N THR A 477 10.61 -11.11 4.65
CA THR A 477 11.84 -10.81 5.41
C THR A 477 12.89 -11.89 5.20
N VAL A 478 12.53 -13.16 5.39
CA VAL A 478 13.46 -14.28 5.24
C VAL A 478 13.83 -14.50 3.77
N GLY A 479 12.86 -14.38 2.85
CA GLY A 479 13.09 -14.68 1.44
C GLY A 479 13.86 -13.59 0.68
N LEU A 480 13.56 -12.33 0.93
CA LEU A 480 14.17 -11.19 0.23
C LEU A 480 15.41 -10.65 0.95
N PHE A 481 15.37 -10.59 2.29
CA PHE A 481 16.44 -10.00 3.10
C PHE A 481 17.30 -11.04 3.81
N GLY A 482 16.93 -12.32 3.83
CA GLY A 482 17.72 -13.38 4.47
C GLY A 482 19.16 -13.44 3.98
N PRO A 483 19.42 -13.46 2.65
CA PRO A 483 20.78 -13.39 2.12
C PRO A 483 21.54 -12.12 2.54
N LEU A 484 20.85 -10.97 2.60
CA LEU A 484 21.44 -9.70 3.05
C LEU A 484 21.83 -9.72 4.53
N PHE A 485 21.07 -10.44 5.36
CA PHE A 485 21.38 -10.66 6.77
C PHE A 485 22.38 -11.80 7.00
N GLY A 486 22.90 -12.43 5.95
CA GLY A 486 23.83 -13.55 6.05
C GLY A 486 23.21 -14.83 6.61
N PHE A 487 21.89 -15.03 6.43
CA PHE A 487 21.24 -16.27 6.86
C PHE A 487 21.73 -17.48 6.05
N PRO A 488 21.89 -18.65 6.69
CA PRO A 488 22.20 -19.88 5.97
C PRO A 488 21.14 -20.21 4.92
N ASP A 489 21.54 -20.78 3.79
CA ASP A 489 20.64 -21.10 2.67
C ASP A 489 19.41 -21.91 3.08
N TRP A 490 19.54 -22.83 4.03
CA TRP A 490 18.39 -23.63 4.50
C TRP A 490 17.32 -22.78 5.20
N VAL A 491 17.72 -21.68 5.85
CA VAL A 491 16.79 -20.71 6.48
C VAL A 491 16.10 -19.89 5.41
N SER A 492 16.85 -19.34 4.46
CA SER A 492 16.28 -18.57 3.35
C SER A 492 15.31 -19.43 2.52
N ASN A 493 15.69 -20.68 2.24
CA ASN A 493 14.90 -21.64 1.46
C ASN A 493 13.65 -22.18 2.20
N LEU A 494 13.47 -21.90 3.50
CA LEU A 494 12.17 -22.12 4.16
C LEU A 494 11.11 -21.15 3.65
N SER A 495 11.51 -19.98 3.16
CA SER A 495 10.60 -19.04 2.53
C SER A 495 10.15 -19.58 1.17
N PRO A 496 8.83 -19.68 0.91
CA PRO A 496 8.34 -20.05 -0.42
C PRO A 496 8.85 -19.13 -1.53
N VAL A 497 9.11 -17.86 -1.21
CA VAL A 497 9.57 -16.83 -2.16
C VAL A 497 11.00 -17.09 -2.63
N ALA A 498 11.90 -17.45 -1.72
CA ALA A 498 13.30 -17.74 -2.05
C ALA A 498 13.49 -19.12 -2.67
N ALA A 499 12.64 -20.08 -2.29
CA ALA A 499 12.65 -21.43 -2.86
C ALA A 499 11.93 -21.53 -4.20
N ALA A 500 11.37 -20.44 -4.73
CA ALA A 500 10.69 -20.45 -6.02
C ALA A 500 11.67 -20.65 -7.18
N PRO A 501 11.26 -21.30 -8.28
CA PRO A 501 12.06 -21.36 -9.50
C PRO A 501 12.47 -19.97 -10.02
N THR A 502 13.75 -19.78 -10.29
CA THR A 502 14.33 -18.56 -10.89
C THR A 502 15.26 -18.92 -12.05
N VAL A 503 15.66 -17.91 -12.83
CA VAL A 503 16.68 -18.06 -13.87
C VAL A 503 18.03 -17.59 -13.32
N ASP A 504 19.11 -18.28 -13.73
CA ASP A 504 20.50 -17.91 -13.45
C ASP A 504 21.33 -18.14 -14.71
N GLY A 505 21.65 -17.06 -15.43
CA GLY A 505 22.22 -17.13 -16.77
C GLY A 505 21.31 -17.89 -17.73
N ASP A 506 21.84 -18.95 -18.35
CA ASP A 506 21.08 -19.80 -19.29
C ASP A 506 20.27 -20.91 -18.60
N ASP A 507 20.51 -21.18 -17.31
CA ASP A 507 19.91 -22.30 -16.59
C ASP A 507 18.66 -21.89 -15.79
N VAL A 508 17.72 -22.84 -15.63
CA VAL A 508 16.56 -22.67 -14.76
C VAL A 508 16.80 -23.41 -13.45
N LEU A 509 16.95 -22.64 -12.38
CA LEU A 509 17.05 -23.17 -11.02
C LEU A 509 15.67 -23.54 -10.51
N ALA A 510 15.17 -24.73 -10.85
CA ALA A 510 13.91 -25.27 -10.34
C ALA A 510 13.99 -25.76 -8.87
N ARG A 511 14.77 -25.05 -8.05
CA ARG A 511 14.85 -25.27 -6.61
C ARG A 511 13.44 -25.14 -6.04
N GLY A 512 13.14 -25.94 -5.02
CA GLY A 512 11.87 -25.93 -4.28
C GLY A 512 10.57 -26.29 -5.02
N LEU A 513 10.57 -26.42 -6.35
CA LEU A 513 9.36 -26.68 -7.16
C LEU A 513 8.50 -27.82 -6.61
N TRP A 514 9.13 -28.95 -6.27
CA TRP A 514 8.43 -30.15 -5.82
C TRP A 514 7.71 -29.95 -4.48
N TRP A 515 8.36 -29.30 -3.50
CA TRP A 515 7.78 -29.14 -2.17
C TRP A 515 6.75 -28.01 -2.17
N LEU A 516 6.95 -26.96 -2.97
CA LEU A 516 5.97 -25.89 -3.14
C LEU A 516 4.67 -26.43 -3.75
N ALA A 517 4.79 -27.26 -4.80
CA ALA A 517 3.64 -27.91 -5.44
C ALA A 517 2.94 -28.89 -4.49
N LEU A 518 3.72 -29.69 -3.74
CA LEU A 518 3.20 -30.60 -2.73
C LEU A 518 2.47 -29.84 -1.61
N ALA A 519 3.06 -28.76 -1.09
CA ALA A 519 2.49 -27.94 -0.03
C ALA A 519 1.19 -27.26 -0.49
N ALA A 520 1.16 -26.71 -1.70
CA ALA A 520 -0.03 -26.13 -2.30
C ALA A 520 -1.14 -27.19 -2.46
N GLY A 521 -0.84 -28.34 -3.06
CA GLY A 521 -1.83 -29.41 -3.28
C GLY A 521 -2.36 -30.02 -1.96
N ALA A 522 -1.46 -30.34 -1.04
CA ALA A 522 -1.79 -30.91 0.25
C ALA A 522 -2.56 -29.92 1.12
N GLY A 523 -2.12 -28.65 1.18
CA GLY A 523 -2.76 -27.62 1.97
C GLY A 523 -4.17 -27.27 1.47
N ALA A 524 -4.37 -27.19 0.16
CA ALA A 524 -5.70 -26.98 -0.43
C ALA A 524 -6.64 -28.15 -0.10
N THR A 525 -6.17 -29.37 -0.28
CA THR A 525 -6.94 -30.59 0.01
C THR A 525 -7.29 -30.67 1.50
N ALA A 526 -6.32 -30.46 2.39
CA ALA A 526 -6.51 -30.48 3.83
C ALA A 526 -7.51 -29.39 4.28
N SER A 527 -7.39 -28.16 3.76
CA SER A 527 -8.34 -27.07 4.05
C SER A 527 -9.78 -27.46 3.69
N LEU A 528 -9.99 -28.05 2.50
CA LEU A 528 -11.32 -28.46 2.05
C LEU A 528 -11.86 -29.67 2.81
N VAL A 529 -11.01 -30.64 3.16
CA VAL A 529 -11.43 -31.83 3.94
C VAL A 529 -11.81 -31.42 5.35
N LEU A 530 -11.00 -30.59 6.02
CA LEU A 530 -11.26 -30.10 7.37
C LEU A 530 -12.52 -29.21 7.42
N MET A 531 -12.77 -28.42 6.37
CA MET A 531 -13.98 -27.58 6.28
C MET A 531 -15.29 -28.39 6.28
N ARG A 532 -15.28 -29.68 5.90
CA ARG A 532 -16.48 -30.54 5.96
C ARG A 532 -17.06 -30.66 7.35
N ARG A 533 -16.20 -30.67 8.37
CA ARG A 533 -16.58 -30.92 9.77
C ARG A 533 -16.67 -29.64 10.61
N ARG A 534 -16.19 -28.52 10.07
CA ARG A 534 -16.07 -27.25 10.79
C ARG A 534 -17.38 -26.47 10.77
N GLU A 535 -17.84 -26.02 11.94
CA GLU A 535 -18.97 -25.09 12.09
C GLU A 535 -18.56 -23.63 11.88
N LEU A 536 -19.54 -22.75 11.68
CA LEU A 536 -19.26 -21.32 11.60
C LEU A 536 -18.89 -20.79 12.99
N ALA A 537 -17.90 -19.91 13.02
CA ALA A 537 -17.45 -19.19 14.20
C ALA A 537 -17.74 -17.69 14.04
N PRO A 538 -19.02 -17.26 14.10
CA PRO A 538 -19.34 -15.83 14.17
C PRO A 538 -18.65 -15.21 15.39
N ALA A 539 -18.37 -13.91 15.35
CA ALA A 539 -17.78 -13.23 16.50
C ALA A 539 -18.78 -13.20 17.66
N GLY A 540 -18.67 -14.19 18.54
CA GLY A 540 -18.94 -14.07 19.97
C GLY A 540 -17.67 -13.67 20.71
#